data_AF-A0A8S9XHX4-F1
#
_entry.id   AF-A0A8S9XHX4-F1
#
_cell.length_a   1.000
_cell.length_b   1.000
_cell.length_c   1.000
_cell.angle_alpha   90.00
_cell.angle_beta   90.00
_cell.angle_gamma   90.00
#
_symmetry.space_group_name_H-M   'P 1'
#
loop_
_entity.id
_entity.type
_entity.pdbx_description
1 polymer ?
#
loop_
_entity_poly.entity_id
_entity_poly.type
_entity_poly.pdbx_seq_one_letter_code
_entity_poly.pdbx_strand_id
1 'polypeptide(L)'
;MNRRIIWLLTRMGINKVRGKRVLALVIALFFLYALVFHTSEIELTDRAAQLKEMAKSIQTLNSHSDLWHGRQACRHPSFDVNSPEIMKFVKFEPPIECKGEKDWVEIKGSRALITQEARRKHGDIECSFTDLIRTNDFSTQVGLTTKTHTEYSLESSDFVRVDCIGESGKRWNNIMAGARFDQDIFDRTGGTHCPRVQPK
;
A
#
# COMPACT_ATOMS: atom_id res chain seq x y z
N MET A 1 41.96 -17.73 77.99
CA MET A 1 42.14 -17.82 76.52
C MET A 1 41.70 -19.20 76.06
N ASN A 2 40.55 -19.35 75.40
CA ASN A 2 40.32 -20.54 74.55
C ASN A 2 39.30 -20.28 73.43
N ARG A 3 39.85 -20.03 72.23
CA ARG A 3 39.18 -19.60 70.99
C ARG A 3 38.26 -20.64 70.33
N ARG A 4 37.89 -21.74 71.00
CA ARG A 4 37.19 -22.88 70.37
C ARG A 4 35.66 -22.79 70.37
N ILE A 5 35.05 -21.97 71.23
CA ILE A 5 33.57 -21.90 71.34
C ILE A 5 32.94 -20.95 70.31
N ILE A 6 33.69 -19.96 69.81
CA ILE A 6 33.19 -18.96 68.85
C ILE A 6 33.06 -19.53 67.41
N TRP A 7 33.75 -20.62 67.09
CA TRP A 7 33.74 -21.25 65.76
C TRP A 7 32.52 -22.15 65.47
N LEU A 8 31.85 -22.66 66.51
CA LEU A 8 30.70 -23.57 66.34
C LEU A 8 29.38 -22.81 66.17
N LEU A 9 29.23 -21.64 66.80
CA LEU A 9 28.00 -20.83 66.71
C LEU A 9 27.88 -20.04 65.40
N THR A 10 28.99 -19.73 64.74
CA THR A 10 29.00 -19.06 63.43
C THR A 10 28.70 -20.01 62.27
N ARG A 11 29.12 -21.29 62.34
CA ARG A 11 28.89 -22.28 61.28
C ARG A 11 27.44 -22.78 61.21
N MET A 12 26.73 -22.87 62.33
CA MET A 12 25.31 -23.25 62.37
C MET A 12 24.37 -22.13 61.90
N GLY A 13 24.69 -20.86 62.18
CA GLY A 13 23.90 -19.72 61.71
C GLY A 13 23.96 -19.52 60.19
N ILE A 14 25.16 -19.67 59.59
CA ILE A 14 25.37 -19.48 58.15
C ILE A 14 24.69 -20.57 57.32
N ASN A 15 24.67 -21.83 57.78
CA ASN A 15 23.97 -22.92 57.08
C ASN A 15 22.45 -22.81 57.19
N LYS A 16 21.92 -22.31 58.31
CA LYS A 16 20.48 -22.07 58.49
C LYS A 16 19.99 -20.89 57.64
N VAL A 17 20.80 -19.84 57.49
CA VAL A 17 20.51 -18.69 56.62
C VAL A 17 20.68 -19.04 55.14
N ARG A 18 21.70 -19.83 54.77
CA ARG A 18 21.86 -20.37 53.40
C ARG A 18 20.71 -21.30 53.01
N GLY A 19 20.28 -22.21 53.89
CA GLY A 19 19.15 -23.10 53.63
C GLY A 19 17.83 -22.36 53.40
N LYS A 20 17.54 -21.33 54.21
CA LYS A 20 16.35 -20.47 54.00
C LYS A 20 16.40 -19.67 52.70
N ARG A 21 17.59 -19.17 52.30
CA ARG A 21 17.77 -18.44 51.03
C ARG A 21 17.64 -19.36 49.81
N VAL A 22 18.18 -20.58 49.88
CA VAL A 22 18.03 -21.59 48.81
C VAL A 22 16.57 -22.01 48.67
N LEU A 23 15.87 -22.25 49.79
CA LEU A 23 14.45 -22.59 49.77
C LEU A 23 13.60 -21.46 49.17
N ALA A 24 13.88 -20.20 49.53
CA ALA A 24 13.18 -19.05 48.96
C ALA A 24 13.43 -18.92 47.44
N LEU A 25 14.65 -19.19 46.96
CA LEU A 25 14.96 -19.18 45.52
C LEU A 25 14.23 -20.28 44.76
N VAL A 26 14.15 -21.49 45.32
CA VAL A 26 13.40 -22.61 44.70
C VAL A 26 11.91 -22.29 44.61
N ILE A 27 11.34 -21.72 45.68
CA ILE A 27 9.94 -21.30 45.70
C ILE A 27 9.72 -20.18 44.66
N ALA A 28 10.59 -19.18 44.59
CA ALA A 28 10.50 -18.10 43.61
C ALA A 28 10.60 -18.61 42.16
N LEU A 29 11.49 -19.56 41.89
CA LEU A 29 11.61 -20.21 40.58
C LEU A 29 10.38 -21.04 40.22
N PHE A 30 9.79 -21.74 41.19
CA PHE A 30 8.54 -22.47 40.99
C PHE A 30 7.38 -21.53 40.66
N PHE A 31 7.25 -20.41 41.39
CA PHE A 31 6.24 -19.39 41.08
C PHE A 31 6.46 -18.73 39.71
N LEU A 32 7.70 -18.41 39.35
CA LEU A 32 8.04 -17.90 38.01
C LEU A 32 7.69 -18.89 36.90
N TYR A 33 8.01 -20.17 37.09
CA TYR A 33 7.65 -21.24 36.15
C TYR A 33 6.13 -21.37 36.00
N ALA A 34 5.40 -21.39 37.12
CA ALA A 34 3.94 -21.48 37.11
C ALA A 34 3.28 -20.28 36.41
N LEU A 35 3.80 -19.06 36.61
CA LEU A 35 3.29 -17.86 35.93
C LEU A 35 3.50 -17.93 34.41
N VAL A 36 4.71 -18.29 33.96
CA VAL A 36 5.03 -18.39 32.52
C VAL A 36 4.22 -19.50 31.85
N PHE A 37 4.08 -20.66 32.50
CA PHE A 37 3.31 -21.78 31.97
C PHE A 37 1.82 -21.41 31.81
N HIS A 38 1.22 -20.81 32.84
CA HIS A 38 -0.19 -20.37 32.78
C HIS A 38 -0.45 -19.30 31.71
N THR A 39 0.44 -18.32 31.53
CA THR A 39 0.24 -17.28 30.49
C THR A 39 0.29 -17.88 29.08
N SER A 40 1.16 -18.88 28.85
CA SER A 40 1.29 -19.50 27.53
C SER A 40 0.07 -20.33 27.10
N GLU A 41 -0.56 -21.08 28.02
CA GLU A 41 -1.77 -21.85 27.69
C GLU A 41 -2.97 -20.96 27.36
N ILE A 42 -3.11 -19.81 28.05
CA ILE A 42 -4.21 -18.86 27.81
C ILE A 42 -4.10 -18.25 26.40
N GLU A 43 -2.89 -17.90 25.95
CA GLU A 43 -2.67 -17.33 24.62
C GLU A 43 -2.89 -18.35 23.47
N LEU A 44 -2.49 -19.60 23.69
CA LEU A 44 -2.69 -20.70 22.72
C LEU A 44 -4.17 -21.10 22.57
N THR A 45 -4.92 -21.13 23.67
CA THR A 45 -6.35 -21.48 23.66
C THR A 45 -7.22 -20.41 23.00
N ASP A 46 -6.94 -19.13 23.22
CA ASP A 46 -7.67 -18.03 22.58
C ASP A 46 -7.46 -18.02 21.05
N ARG A 47 -6.21 -18.21 20.59
CA ARG A 47 -5.92 -18.28 19.15
C ARG A 47 -6.57 -19.48 18.47
N ALA A 48 -6.57 -20.65 19.14
CA ALA A 48 -7.23 -21.84 18.62
C ALA A 48 -8.76 -21.70 18.57
N ALA A 49 -9.36 -21.05 19.58
CA ALA A 49 -10.79 -20.77 19.61
C ALA A 49 -11.19 -19.76 18.51
N GLN A 50 -10.40 -18.71 18.30
CA GLN A 50 -10.61 -17.73 17.23
C GLN A 50 -10.52 -18.37 15.84
N LEU A 51 -9.49 -19.19 15.60
CA LEU A 51 -9.34 -19.91 14.32
C LEU A 51 -10.51 -20.86 14.06
N LYS A 52 -11.03 -21.51 15.11
CA LYS A 52 -12.19 -22.41 14.99
C LYS A 52 -13.47 -21.64 14.63
N GLU A 53 -13.68 -20.46 15.20
CA GLU A 53 -14.82 -19.60 14.86
C GLU A 53 -14.72 -19.05 13.43
N MET A 54 -13.53 -18.63 13.01
CA MET A 54 -13.26 -18.22 11.61
C MET A 54 -13.48 -19.36 10.62
N ALA A 55 -13.05 -20.59 10.95
CA ALA A 55 -13.28 -21.75 10.10
C ALA A 55 -14.78 -22.09 9.97
N LYS A 56 -15.52 -21.97 11.07
CA LYS A 56 -16.97 -22.19 11.09
C LYS A 56 -17.71 -21.15 10.24
N SER A 57 -17.32 -19.87 10.31
CA SER A 57 -17.94 -18.81 9.51
C SER A 57 -17.69 -18.99 8.00
N ILE A 58 -16.49 -19.41 7.61
CA ILE A 58 -16.16 -19.78 6.21
C ILE A 58 -16.98 -20.98 5.74
N GLN A 59 -17.12 -22.01 6.58
CA GLN A 59 -17.91 -23.20 6.23
C GLN A 59 -19.40 -22.88 6.02
N THR A 60 -19.98 -22.01 6.88
CA THR A 60 -21.36 -21.52 6.68
C THR A 60 -21.51 -20.64 5.45
N LEU A 61 -20.47 -19.91 5.04
CA LEU A 61 -20.51 -19.13 3.79
C LEU A 61 -20.54 -20.06 2.56
N ASN A 62 -19.78 -21.15 2.58
CA ASN A 62 -19.74 -22.14 1.50
C ASN A 62 -21.04 -22.95 1.37
N SER A 63 -21.75 -23.22 2.46
CA SER A 63 -23.04 -23.94 2.43
C SER A 63 -24.21 -23.09 1.91
N HIS A 64 -24.03 -21.77 1.81
CA HIS A 64 -25.00 -20.84 1.21
C HIS A 64 -24.65 -20.50 -0.26
N SER A 65 -23.73 -21.24 -0.90
CA SER A 65 -23.35 -21.04 -2.31
C SER A 65 -24.55 -21.11 -3.28
N ASP A 66 -25.57 -21.91 -2.96
CA ASP A 66 -26.81 -22.02 -3.75
C ASP A 66 -27.75 -20.78 -3.63
N LEU A 67 -27.55 -19.92 -2.63
CA LEU A 67 -28.31 -18.67 -2.44
C LEU A 67 -27.76 -17.49 -3.25
N TRP A 68 -26.56 -17.63 -3.83
CA TRP A 68 -25.92 -16.60 -4.62
C TRP A 68 -26.22 -16.80 -6.12
N HIS A 69 -27.47 -16.55 -6.52
CA HIS A 69 -27.90 -16.40 -7.91
C HIS A 69 -27.20 -15.20 -8.60
N GLY A 70 -25.90 -15.27 -8.84
CA GLY A 70 -25.14 -14.22 -9.53
C GLY A 70 -25.00 -12.90 -8.76
N ARG A 71 -25.21 -12.89 -7.44
CA ARG A 71 -24.99 -11.69 -6.59
C ARG A 71 -23.62 -11.78 -5.93
N GLN A 72 -22.86 -10.69 -5.99
CA GLN A 72 -21.53 -10.59 -5.40
C GLN A 72 -21.63 -10.79 -3.87
N ALA A 73 -20.84 -11.72 -3.32
CA ALA A 73 -20.84 -12.05 -1.89
C ALA A 73 -20.50 -10.84 -0.99
N CYS A 74 -19.75 -9.89 -1.53
CA CYS A 74 -19.45 -8.60 -0.92
C CYS A 74 -20.22 -7.50 -1.66
N ARG A 75 -21.16 -6.84 -0.99
CA ARG A 75 -21.73 -5.59 -1.51
C ARG A 75 -20.73 -4.47 -1.30
N HIS A 76 -20.30 -3.82 -2.38
CA HIS A 76 -19.51 -2.60 -2.26
C HIS A 76 -20.34 -1.54 -1.52
N PRO A 77 -19.85 -0.95 -0.42
CA PRO A 77 -20.61 0.07 0.29
C PRO A 77 -20.82 1.29 -0.63
N SER A 78 -22.06 1.79 -0.66
CA SER A 78 -22.34 3.07 -1.32
C SER A 78 -21.82 4.19 -0.43
N PHE A 79 -20.69 4.77 -0.79
CA PHE A 79 -20.10 5.89 -0.06
C PHE A 79 -20.38 7.20 -0.81
N ASP A 80 -20.90 8.20 -0.11
CA ASP A 80 -21.03 9.55 -0.68
C ASP A 80 -19.64 10.17 -0.79
N VAL A 81 -19.21 10.47 -2.01
CA VAL A 81 -17.92 11.10 -2.31
C VAL A 81 -17.73 12.39 -1.49
N ASN A 82 -18.82 13.10 -1.17
CA ASN A 82 -18.80 14.34 -0.42
C ASN A 82 -19.32 14.19 1.02
N SER A 83 -19.26 12.98 1.59
CA SER A 83 -19.68 12.74 2.99
C SER A 83 -18.98 13.74 3.94
N PRO A 84 -19.74 14.44 4.80
CA PRO A 84 -19.18 15.44 5.71
C PRO A 84 -18.19 14.82 6.70
N GLU A 85 -18.35 13.53 7.05
CA GLU A 85 -17.44 12.78 7.90
C GLU A 85 -16.05 12.60 7.29
N ILE A 86 -15.93 12.50 5.96
CA ILE A 86 -14.65 12.42 5.25
C ILE A 86 -14.14 13.80 4.86
N MET A 87 -15.01 14.65 4.31
CA MET A 87 -14.63 15.97 3.81
C MET A 87 -14.05 16.88 4.90
N LYS A 88 -14.41 16.68 6.18
CA LYS A 88 -13.79 17.41 7.30
C LYS A 88 -12.28 17.17 7.44
N PHE A 89 -11.76 16.07 6.89
CA PHE A 89 -10.33 15.75 6.87
C PHE A 89 -9.64 16.20 5.58
N VAL A 90 -10.41 16.50 4.53
CA VAL A 90 -9.88 16.99 3.26
C VAL A 90 -9.53 18.46 3.42
N LYS A 91 -8.25 18.77 3.29
CA LYS A 91 -7.75 20.15 3.32
C LYS A 91 -7.52 20.61 1.89
N PHE A 92 -7.99 21.82 1.59
CA PHE A 92 -7.66 22.46 0.33
C PHE A 92 -6.21 22.93 0.38
N GLU A 93 -5.39 22.43 -0.53
CA GLU A 93 -4.03 22.92 -0.75
C GLU A 93 -4.03 23.75 -2.05
N PRO A 94 -3.44 24.96 -2.04
CA PRO A 94 -3.37 25.78 -3.24
C PRO A 94 -2.51 25.10 -4.32
N PRO A 95 -2.73 25.41 -5.60
CA PRO A 95 -1.91 24.90 -6.69
C PRO A 95 -0.43 25.24 -6.49
N ILE A 96 0.46 24.27 -6.77
CA ILE A 96 1.90 24.48 -6.73
C ILE A 96 2.30 25.31 -7.96
N GLU A 97 2.87 26.49 -7.73
CA GLU A 97 3.47 27.29 -8.81
C GLU A 97 4.88 26.79 -9.12
N CYS A 98 5.01 25.98 -10.17
CA CYS A 98 6.31 25.54 -10.66
C CYS A 98 7.05 26.72 -11.32
N LYS A 99 8.18 27.15 -10.74
CA LYS A 99 9.09 28.11 -11.39
C LYS A 99 9.83 27.38 -12.51
N GLY A 100 9.46 27.64 -13.76
CA GLY A 100 10.11 26.98 -14.89
C GLY A 100 9.43 27.22 -16.23
N GLU A 101 10.02 26.63 -17.26
CA GLU A 101 9.40 26.49 -18.56
C GLU A 101 8.22 25.52 -18.50
N LYS A 102 7.15 25.79 -19.25
CA LYS A 102 6.04 24.83 -19.39
C LYS A 102 6.54 23.54 -20.04
N ASP A 103 5.90 22.43 -19.68
CA ASP A 103 6.19 21.14 -20.30
C ASP A 103 6.00 21.18 -21.82
N TRP A 104 6.84 20.42 -22.53
CA TRP A 104 6.81 20.38 -23.99
C TRP A 104 5.62 19.58 -24.52
N VAL A 105 5.07 18.70 -23.70
CA VAL A 105 3.92 17.87 -24.01
C VAL A 105 2.83 18.11 -22.98
N GLU A 106 1.57 18.10 -23.43
CA GLU A 106 0.37 18.19 -22.61
C GLU A 106 -0.49 16.94 -22.81
N ILE A 107 -1.09 16.42 -21.74
CA ILE A 107 -2.05 15.31 -21.82
C ILE A 107 -3.48 15.84 -21.89
N LYS A 108 -4.22 15.47 -22.92
CA LYS A 108 -5.68 15.72 -23.06
C LYS A 108 -6.42 14.40 -23.21
N GLY A 109 -6.98 13.90 -22.12
CA GLY A 109 -7.67 12.61 -22.08
C GLY A 109 -6.70 11.46 -22.37
N SER A 110 -6.87 10.81 -23.52
CA SER A 110 -6.04 9.72 -24.01
C SER A 110 -4.91 10.15 -24.94
N ARG A 111 -4.73 11.46 -25.18
CA ARG A 111 -3.76 11.98 -26.16
C ARG A 111 -2.66 12.80 -25.48
N ALA A 112 -1.42 12.51 -25.84
CA ALA A 112 -0.25 13.30 -25.52
C ALA A 112 0.09 14.21 -26.71
N LEU A 113 0.08 15.52 -26.51
CA LEU A 113 0.17 16.54 -27.55
C LEU A 113 1.43 17.36 -27.36
N ILE A 114 2.27 17.49 -28.39
CA ILE A 114 3.40 18.43 -28.36
C ILE A 114 2.84 19.86 -28.44
N THR A 115 3.14 20.67 -27.43
CA THR A 115 2.56 22.01 -27.27
C THR A 115 3.08 22.98 -28.32
N GLN A 116 2.22 23.91 -28.76
CA GLN A 116 2.61 24.92 -29.75
C GLN A 116 3.62 25.91 -29.16
N GLU A 117 3.53 26.17 -27.85
CA GLU A 117 4.49 27.00 -27.12
C GLU A 117 5.89 26.41 -27.17
N ALA A 118 6.03 25.10 -26.99
CA ALA A 118 7.31 24.41 -27.09
C ALA A 118 7.88 24.49 -28.51
N ARG A 119 7.07 24.22 -29.54
CA ARG A 119 7.51 24.34 -30.94
C ARG A 119 7.98 25.74 -31.30
N ARG A 120 7.25 26.77 -30.87
CA ARG A 120 7.64 28.17 -31.12
C ARG A 120 9.01 28.51 -30.53
N LYS A 121 9.40 27.83 -29.45
CA LYS A 121 10.63 28.11 -28.71
C LYS A 121 11.80 27.20 -29.09
N HIS A 122 11.54 25.93 -29.40
CA HIS A 122 12.57 24.92 -29.68
C HIS A 122 12.59 24.44 -31.13
N GLY A 123 11.79 25.02 -32.01
CA GLY A 123 11.73 24.70 -33.43
C GLY A 123 10.93 23.44 -33.71
N ASP A 124 11.38 22.66 -34.69
CA ASP A 124 10.84 21.32 -34.90
C ASP A 124 11.21 20.40 -33.73
N ILE A 125 10.21 19.72 -33.15
CA ILE A 125 10.38 18.85 -31.98
C ILE A 125 9.99 17.44 -32.40
N GLU A 126 10.94 16.52 -32.33
CA GLU A 126 10.68 15.08 -32.41
C GLU A 126 10.56 14.54 -30.98
N CYS A 127 9.46 13.85 -30.68
CA CYS A 127 9.28 13.14 -29.41
C CYS A 127 9.14 11.64 -29.64
N SER A 128 9.77 10.85 -28.78
CA SER A 128 9.53 9.42 -28.62
C SER A 128 8.66 9.16 -27.41
N PHE A 129 7.52 8.53 -27.63
CA PHE A 129 6.54 8.14 -26.63
C PHE A 129 6.62 6.64 -26.42
N THR A 130 6.82 6.21 -25.17
CA THR A 130 6.97 4.79 -24.83
C THR A 130 6.06 4.43 -23.67
N ASP A 131 5.09 3.57 -23.92
CA ASP A 131 4.15 3.14 -22.89
C ASP A 131 4.87 2.36 -21.77
N LEU A 132 4.49 2.61 -20.53
CA LEU A 132 5.02 1.93 -19.35
C LEU A 132 3.96 0.95 -18.84
N ILE A 133 4.13 -0.33 -19.15
CA ILE A 133 3.16 -1.37 -18.86
C ILE A 133 3.45 -1.96 -17.49
N ARG A 134 2.53 -1.79 -16.54
CA ARG A 134 2.64 -2.40 -15.21
C ARG A 134 2.30 -3.89 -15.30
N THR A 135 3.21 -4.74 -14.83
CA THR A 135 3.02 -6.21 -14.89
C THR A 135 2.64 -6.81 -13.55
N ASN A 136 3.13 -6.21 -12.46
CA ASN A 136 2.66 -6.46 -11.10
C ASN A 136 2.93 -5.23 -10.23
N ASP A 137 2.76 -5.35 -8.91
CA ASP A 137 2.92 -4.25 -7.96
C ASP A 137 4.37 -3.76 -7.82
N PHE A 138 5.35 -4.55 -8.29
CA PHE A 138 6.78 -4.28 -8.11
C PHE A 138 7.55 -4.15 -9.43
N SER A 139 6.93 -4.46 -10.58
CA SER A 139 7.61 -4.39 -11.88
C SER A 139 6.79 -3.74 -12.99
N THR A 140 7.51 -2.96 -13.79
CA THR A 140 7.02 -2.34 -15.02
C THR A 140 7.87 -2.84 -16.19
N GLN A 141 7.24 -2.95 -17.35
CA GLN A 141 7.86 -3.28 -18.62
C GLN A 141 7.67 -2.11 -19.59
N VAL A 142 8.61 -2.00 -20.52
CA VAL A 142 8.60 -0.95 -21.54
C VAL A 142 7.83 -1.50 -22.75
N GLY A 143 6.82 -0.76 -23.18
CA GLY A 143 6.02 -1.07 -24.37
C GLY A 143 6.67 -0.60 -25.67
N LEU A 144 5.85 -0.45 -26.71
CA LEU A 144 6.29 0.07 -27.99
C LEU A 144 6.63 1.56 -27.89
N THR A 145 7.70 1.96 -28.60
CA THR A 145 8.09 3.36 -28.72
C THR A 145 7.61 3.92 -30.06
N THR A 146 6.78 4.96 -30.00
CA THR A 146 6.30 5.68 -31.18
C THR A 146 6.98 7.04 -31.27
N LYS A 147 7.58 7.35 -32.41
CA LYS A 147 8.18 8.66 -32.70
C LYS A 147 7.24 9.51 -33.54
N THR A 148 7.10 10.77 -33.15
CA THR A 148 6.19 11.69 -33.83
C THR A 148 6.60 13.14 -33.56
N HIS A 149 6.24 14.01 -34.50
CA HIS A 149 6.40 15.45 -34.40
C HIS A 149 5.12 16.14 -33.98
N THR A 150 4.04 15.41 -33.66
CA THR A 150 2.73 16.00 -33.34
C THR A 150 2.17 15.52 -32.03
N GLU A 151 1.77 14.26 -31.99
CA GLU A 151 1.00 13.70 -30.90
C GLU A 151 1.06 12.19 -30.90
N TYR A 152 0.72 11.64 -29.74
CA TYR A 152 0.61 10.22 -29.50
C TYR A 152 -0.69 9.92 -28.76
N SER A 153 -1.38 8.85 -29.14
CA SER A 153 -2.51 8.34 -28.37
C SER A 153 -2.03 7.20 -27.49
N LEU A 154 -2.42 7.21 -26.22
CA LEU A 154 -2.11 6.13 -25.29
C LEU A 154 -2.79 4.83 -25.76
N GLU A 155 -2.01 3.76 -25.94
CA GLU A 155 -2.52 2.51 -26.57
C GLU A 155 -2.44 1.30 -25.64
N SER A 156 -1.36 1.17 -24.88
CA SER A 156 -1.09 -0.01 -24.05
C SER A 156 -1.04 0.31 -22.55
N SER A 157 -0.90 1.58 -22.17
CA SER A 157 -0.84 2.01 -20.77
C SER A 157 -1.42 3.41 -20.56
N ASP A 158 -1.85 3.68 -19.33
CA ASP A 158 -2.19 5.03 -18.85
C ASP A 158 -0.93 5.88 -18.59
N PHE A 159 0.25 5.26 -18.53
CA PHE A 159 1.53 5.89 -18.27
C PHE A 159 2.44 5.80 -19.49
N VAL A 160 3.03 6.94 -19.88
CA VAL A 160 3.92 7.04 -21.03
C VAL A 160 5.20 7.77 -20.64
N ARG A 161 6.36 7.21 -21.00
CA ARG A 161 7.63 7.92 -20.98
C ARG A 161 7.76 8.74 -22.26
N VAL A 162 8.09 10.00 -22.12
CA VAL A 162 8.26 10.93 -23.23
C VAL A 162 9.69 11.45 -23.22
N ASP A 163 10.38 11.30 -24.34
CA ASP A 163 11.70 11.89 -24.57
C ASP A 163 11.64 12.72 -25.85
N CYS A 164 11.90 14.02 -25.76
CA CYS A 164 11.80 14.97 -26.86
C CYS A 164 13.15 15.64 -27.16
N ILE A 165 13.37 15.93 -28.44
CA ILE A 165 14.54 16.62 -28.96
C ILE A 165 14.06 17.76 -29.86
N GLY A 166 14.44 18.99 -29.55
CA GLY A 166 14.19 20.16 -30.40
C GLY A 166 15.27 20.35 -31.45
N GLU A 167 15.01 21.23 -32.41
CA GLU A 167 15.89 21.54 -33.55
C GLU A 167 17.31 21.98 -33.13
N SER A 168 17.40 22.72 -32.02
CA SER A 168 18.68 23.15 -31.42
C SER A 168 19.47 22.02 -30.73
N GLY A 169 18.93 20.80 -30.67
CA GLY A 169 19.47 19.68 -29.90
C GLY A 169 19.12 19.71 -28.41
N LYS A 170 18.37 20.72 -27.93
CA LYS A 170 17.86 20.75 -26.56
C LYS A 170 16.92 19.57 -26.32
N ARG A 171 17.04 18.96 -25.14
CA ARG A 171 16.25 17.80 -24.74
C ARG A 171 15.29 18.14 -23.61
N TRP A 172 14.15 17.48 -23.61
CA TRP A 172 13.19 17.46 -22.52
C TRP A 172 12.63 16.05 -22.38
N ASN A 173 12.45 15.58 -21.15
CA ASN A 173 11.84 14.28 -20.91
C ASN A 173 10.98 14.29 -19.64
N ASN A 174 9.98 13.42 -19.63
CA ASN A 174 9.09 13.25 -18.50
C ASN A 174 8.38 11.89 -18.54
N ILE A 175 7.77 11.48 -17.43
CA ILE A 175 6.77 10.41 -17.39
C ILE A 175 5.43 11.07 -17.18
N MET A 176 4.50 10.84 -18.11
CA MET A 176 3.19 11.45 -18.10
C MET A 176 2.11 10.39 -17.91
N ALA A 177 1.00 10.80 -17.29
CA ALA A 177 -0.16 9.97 -17.05
C ALA A 177 -1.38 10.58 -17.74
N GLY A 178 -2.16 9.73 -18.40
CA GLY A 178 -3.46 10.06 -18.99
C GLY A 178 -4.46 8.95 -18.75
N ALA A 179 -5.63 9.06 -19.38
CA ALA A 179 -6.64 8.02 -19.34
C ALA A 179 -6.70 7.37 -20.72
N ARG A 180 -6.15 6.16 -20.86
CA ARG A 180 -6.21 5.40 -22.10
C ARG A 180 -7.67 5.11 -22.46
N PHE A 181 -7.99 5.26 -23.74
CA PHE A 181 -9.30 4.86 -24.25
C PHE A 181 -9.27 3.37 -24.62
N ASP A 182 -10.14 2.58 -24.00
CA ASP A 182 -10.29 1.15 -24.26
C ASP A 182 -11.77 0.84 -24.48
N GLN A 183 -12.13 0.51 -25.73
CA GLN A 183 -13.51 0.30 -26.15
C GLN A 183 -14.13 -0.91 -25.44
N ASP A 184 -13.38 -2.00 -25.25
CA ASP A 184 -13.88 -3.22 -24.62
C ASP A 184 -14.24 -2.97 -23.15
N ILE A 185 -13.43 -2.15 -22.47
CA ILE A 185 -13.72 -1.71 -21.09
C ILE A 185 -14.98 -0.84 -21.06
N PHE A 186 -15.12 0.09 -22.01
CA PHE A 186 -16.25 0.99 -22.10
C PHE A 186 -17.57 0.23 -22.37
N ASP A 187 -17.55 -0.71 -23.31
CA ASP A 187 -18.70 -1.53 -23.69
C ASP A 187 -19.14 -2.45 -22.55
N ARG A 188 -18.19 -3.02 -21.78
CA ARG A 188 -18.48 -3.90 -20.64
C ARG A 188 -19.06 -3.15 -19.44
N THR A 189 -18.56 -1.95 -19.16
CA THR A 189 -18.97 -1.18 -17.97
C THR A 189 -20.31 -0.48 -18.16
N GLY A 190 -20.70 -0.23 -19.41
CA GLY A 190 -21.89 0.54 -19.77
C GLY A 190 -21.71 1.99 -19.31
N GLY A 191 -21.60 2.92 -20.27
CA GLY A 191 -21.36 4.35 -20.00
C GLY A 191 -22.38 5.05 -19.09
N THR A 192 -23.43 4.36 -18.65
CA THR A 192 -24.42 4.81 -17.66
C THR A 192 -23.87 4.98 -16.24
N HIS A 193 -22.76 4.30 -15.88
CA HIS A 193 -22.17 4.39 -14.53
C HIS A 193 -20.99 5.37 -14.43
N CYS A 194 -20.51 5.93 -15.54
CA CYS A 194 -19.44 6.92 -15.51
C CYS A 194 -20.01 8.31 -15.16
N PRO A 195 -19.45 9.00 -14.14
CA PRO A 195 -19.82 10.37 -13.86
C PRO A 195 -19.58 11.25 -15.10
N ARG A 196 -20.63 11.86 -15.64
CA ARG A 196 -20.48 12.85 -16.69
C ARG A 196 -19.86 14.10 -16.09
N VAL A 197 -18.64 14.42 -16.51
CA VAL A 197 -17.98 15.69 -16.17
C VAL A 197 -18.83 16.81 -16.78
N GLN A 198 -19.50 17.59 -15.94
CA GLN A 198 -20.18 18.80 -16.37
C GLN A 198 -19.09 19.80 -16.82
N PRO A 199 -19.19 20.37 -18.04
CA PRO A 199 -18.27 21.44 -18.44
C PRO A 199 -18.46 22.63 -17.49
N LYS A 200 -17.35 23.15 -16.97
CA LYS A 200 -17.30 24.45 -16.30
C LYS A 200 -17.45 25.58 -17.30
#